data_AF-A0A392Q4Y4-F1
#
_entry.id   AF-A0A392Q4Y4-F1
#
_cell.length_a   1.000
_cell.length_b   1.000
_cell.length_c   1.000
_cell.angle_alpha   90.00
_cell.angle_beta   90.00
_cell.angle_gamma   90.00
#
_symmetry.space_group_name_H-M   'P 1'
#
loop_
_entity.id
_entity.type
_entity.pdbx_description
1 polymer ?
#
loop_
_entity_poly.entity_id
_entity_poly.type
_entity_poly.pdbx_seq_one_letter_code
_entity_poly.pdbx_strand_id
1 'polypeptide(L)' 'MTVIKRAPHEFKIACLEDIKRLFPSDYNPFYAGFGNRDTDELSYSKIGIPKGKIFIINPKGEVAIND' A
#
# COMPACT_ATOMS: atom_id res chain seq x y z
N MET A 1 5.74 -20.75 15.71
CA MET A 1 5.56 -19.49 16.46
C MET A 1 5.45 -18.37 15.44
N THR A 2 4.25 -17.83 15.21
CA THR A 2 4.08 -16.77 14.21
C THR A 2 4.67 -15.48 14.78
N VAL A 3 5.79 -15.03 14.22
CA VAL A 3 6.39 -13.74 14.57
C VAL A 3 5.51 -12.65 13.98
N ILE A 4 4.54 -12.16 14.76
CA ILE A 4 3.80 -10.94 14.40
C ILE A 4 4.75 -9.77 14.68
N LYS A 5 5.54 -9.38 13.68
CA LYS A 5 6.30 -8.13 13.75
C LYS A 5 5.30 -6.99 13.97
N ARG A 6 5.52 -6.16 14.99
CA ARG A 6 4.68 -4.98 15.33
C ARG A 6 4.88 -3.82 14.34
N ALA A 7 5.05 -4.12 13.06
CA ALA A 7 5.19 -3.17 11.97
C ALA A 7 4.28 -3.61 10.80
N PRO A 8 2.96 -3.37 10.88
CA PRO A 8 2.00 -3.85 9.87
C PRO A 8 2.32 -3.39 8.45
N HIS A 9 2.93 -2.21 8.29
CA HIS A 9 3.36 -1.68 7.00
C HIS A 9 4.48 -2.53 6.38
N GLU A 10 5.45 -3.03 7.15
CA GLU A 10 6.50 -3.91 6.63
C GLU A 10 5.90 -5.18 6.02
N PHE A 11 4.90 -5.75 6.69
CA PHE A 11 4.19 -6.92 6.18
C PHE A 11 3.41 -6.58 4.89
N LYS A 12 2.69 -5.47 4.87
CA LYS A 12 1.94 -5.03 3.67
C LYS A 12 2.89 -4.80 2.49
N ILE A 13 4.01 -4.12 2.70
CA ILE A 13 5.03 -3.90 1.68
C ILE A 13 5.55 -5.23 1.14
N ALA A 14 5.94 -6.17 2.02
CA ALA A 14 6.46 -7.46 1.61
C ALA A 14 5.44 -8.27 0.79
N CYS A 15 4.18 -8.31 1.23
CA CYS A 15 3.10 -9.00 0.52
C CYS A 15 2.83 -8.38 -0.87
N LEU A 16 2.77 -7.05 -0.95
CA LEU A 16 2.55 -6.36 -2.22
C LEU A 16 3.75 -6.53 -3.18
N GLU A 17 4.97 -6.54 -2.65
CA GLU A 17 6.18 -6.88 -3.40
C GLU A 17 6.14 -8.31 -3.96
N ASP A 18 5.70 -9.28 -3.16
CA ASP A 18 5.57 -10.68 -3.60
C ASP A 18 4.55 -10.80 -4.74
N ILE A 19 3.42 -10.07 -4.66
CA ILE A 19 2.44 -9.99 -5.76
C ILE A 19 3.06 -9.32 -6.99
N LYS A 20 3.81 -8.22 -6.82
CA LYS A 20 4.48 -7.51 -7.93
C LYS A 20 5.40 -8.44 -8.72
N ARG A 21 6.11 -9.32 -8.04
CA ARG A 21 7.05 -10.29 -8.63
C ARG A 21 6.38 -11.36 -9.50
N LEU A 22 5.05 -11.49 -9.45
CA LEU A 22 4.30 -12.36 -10.37
C LEU A 22 4.14 -11.74 -11.77
N PHE A 23 4.49 -10.46 -11.94
CA PHE A 23 4.40 -9.72 -13.18
C PHE A 23 5.79 -9.39 -13.76
N PRO A 24 5.89 -9.05 -15.06
CA PRO A 24 7.14 -8.56 -15.64
C PRO A 24 7.73 -7.39 -14.83
N SER A 25 9.06 -7.35 -14.71
CA SER A 25 9.76 -6.38 -13.84
C SER A 25 9.61 -4.92 -14.27
N ASP A 26 9.28 -4.69 -15.54
CA ASP A 26 9.03 -3.39 -16.16
C ASP A 26 7.56 -2.94 -16.06
N TYR A 27 6.70 -3.77 -15.45
CA TYR A 27 5.28 -3.49 -15.28
C TYR A 27 4.92 -3.38 -13.79
N ASN A 28 4.27 -2.26 -13.42
CA ASN A 28 3.64 -2.16 -12.10
C ASN A 28 2.17 -2.60 -12.21
N PRO A 29 1.78 -3.75 -11.62
CA PRO A 29 0.40 -4.24 -11.70
C PRO A 29 -0.57 -3.44 -10.82
N PHE A 30 -0.07 -2.57 -9.95
CA PHE A 30 -0.89 -1.82 -9.02
C PHE A 30 -1.26 -0.45 -9.58
N TYR A 31 -2.56 -0.26 -9.85
CA TYR A 31 -3.08 1.00 -10.37
C TYR A 31 -3.32 2.05 -9.28
N ALA A 32 -3.88 1.65 -8.14
CA ALA A 32 -4.28 2.53 -7.03
C ALA A 32 -4.23 1.78 -5.69
N GLY A 33 -4.23 2.51 -4.57
CA GLY A 33 -4.22 1.96 -3.22
C GLY A 33 -5.32 2.58 -2.35
N PHE A 34 -6.05 1.75 -1.60
CA PHE A 34 -7.08 2.19 -0.65
C PHE A 34 -6.73 1.69 0.75
N GLY A 35 -6.51 2.60 1.68
CA GLY A 35 -6.12 2.32 3.05
C GLY A 35 -6.98 3.06 4.06
N ASN A 36 -6.73 2.79 5.34
CA ASN A 36 -7.41 3.45 6.45
C ASN A 36 -6.45 3.99 7.52
N ARG A 37 -5.14 3.89 7.25
CA ARG A 37 -4.07 4.41 8.10
C ARG A 37 -3.02 5.09 7.23
N ASP A 38 -2.33 6.09 7.77
CA ASP A 38 -1.20 6.74 7.09
C ASP A 38 -0.09 5.75 6.71
N THR A 39 0.05 4.67 7.48
CA THR A 39 0.99 3.58 7.18
C THR A 39 0.67 2.83 5.88
N ASP A 40 -0.57 2.90 5.40
CA ASP A 40 -0.99 2.31 4.13
C ASP A 40 -0.48 3.15 2.95
N GLU A 41 -0.51 4.48 3.08
CA GLU A 41 0.10 5.38 2.10
C GLU A 41 1.59 5.10 1.90
N LEU A 42 2.32 4.89 2.99
CA LEU A 42 3.71 4.47 2.94
C LEU A 42 3.89 3.14 2.20
N SER A 43 2.99 2.18 2.44
CA SER A 43 3.05 0.85 1.81
C SER A 43 2.83 0.94 0.30
N TYR A 44 1.82 1.70 -0.13
CA TYR A 44 1.47 1.90 -1.54
C TYR A 44 2.50 2.75 -2.30
N SER A 45 3.01 3.81 -1.66
CA SER A 45 4.07 4.63 -2.25
C SER A 45 5.32 3.78 -2.54
N LYS A 46 5.69 2.89 -1.61
CA LYS A 46 6.91 2.07 -1.74
C LYS A 46 6.88 1.07 -2.88
N ILE A 47 5.70 0.57 -3.27
CA ILE A 47 5.56 -0.33 -4.42
C ILE A 47 5.42 0.39 -5.77
N GLY A 48 5.34 1.73 -5.75
CA GLY A 48 5.33 2.58 -6.93
C GLY A 48 3.94 3.08 -7.37
N ILE A 49 2.95 3.09 -6.47
CA ILE A 49 1.66 3.75 -6.75
C ILE A 49 1.86 5.26 -6.57
N PRO A 50 1.50 6.11 -7.55
CA PRO A 50 1.58 7.57 -7.41
C PRO A 50 0.66 8.08 -6.30
N LYS A 51 1.08 9.13 -5.58
CA LYS A 51 0.32 9.69 -4.45
C LYS A 51 -1.12 10.10 -4.79
N GLY A 52 -1.34 10.75 -5.94
CA GLY A 52 -2.68 11.08 -6.44
C GLY A 52 -3.58 9.87 -6.79
N LYS A 53 -3.09 8.64 -6.57
CA LYS A 53 -3.85 7.37 -6.69
C LYS A 53 -3.86 6.56 -5.39
N ILE A 54 -3.50 7.19 -4.28
CA ILE A 54 -3.56 6.60 -2.94
C ILE A 54 -4.66 7.32 -2.16
N PHE A 55 -5.59 6.54 -1.61
CA PHE A 55 -6.77 7.04 -0.94
C PHE A 55 -6.80 6.50 0.49
N ILE A 56 -6.86 7.40 1.47
CA ILE A 56 -7.00 7.02 2.88
C ILE A 56 -8.40 7.40 3.36
N ILE A 57 -9.12 6.41 3.89
CA ILE A 57 -10.50 6.54 4.34
C ILE A 57 -10.50 6.65 5.87
N ASN A 58 -11.10 7.72 6.40
CA ASN A 58 -11.24 7.89 7.83
C ASN A 58 -12.47 7.14 8.39
N PRO A 59 -12.62 7.00 9.72
CA PRO A 59 -13.77 6.31 10.32
C PRO A 59 -15.16 6.94 10.03
N LYS A 60 -15.20 8.19 9.56
CA LYS A 60 -16.45 8.85 9.13
C LYS A 60 -16.81 8.53 7.68
N GLY A 61 -15.95 7.79 6.96
CA GLY A 61 -16.13 7.44 5.55
C GLY A 61 -15.66 8.52 4.57
N GLU A 62 -14.96 9.55 5.04
CA GLU A 62 -14.41 10.59 4.18
C GLU A 62 -13.10 10.10 3.56
N VAL A 63 -12.91 10.41 2.27
CA VAL A 63 -11.73 10.00 1.50
C VAL A 63 -10.78 11.19 1.35
N ALA A 64 -9.52 10.99 1.76
CA ALA A 64 -8.44 11.94 1.52
C ALA A 64 -7.49 11.44 0.43
N ILE A 65 -7.04 12.37 -0.41
CA ILE A 65 -5.95 12.20 -1.35
C ILE A 65 -4.83 13.11 -0.88
N ASN A 66 -3.62 12.58 -0.73
CA ASN A 66 -2.45 13.41 -0.47
C ASN A 66 -1.82 13.73 -1.83
N ASP A 67 -1.96 14.97 -2.31
CA ASP A 67 -1.28 15.47 -3.51
C ASP A 67 0.12 16.03 -3.18
#